data_AF-A0A016UAF8-F1
#
_entry.id   AF-A0A016UAF8-F1
#
_cell.length_a   1.000
_cell.length_b   1.000
_cell.length_c   1.000
_cell.angle_alpha   90.00
_cell.angle_beta   90.00
_cell.angle_gamma   90.00
#
_symmetry.space_group_name_H-M   'P 1'
#
loop_
_entity.id
_entity.type
_entity.pdbx_description
1 polymer ?
#
loop_
_entity_poly.entity_id
_entity_poly.type
_entity_poly.pdbx_seq_one_letter_code
_entity_poly.pdbx_strand_id
1 'polypeptide(L)'
;MVAAATILLLLAVSQCLSAAQITSLPGAPAVNFKQYSGYYTVGATKNHQLHYWFVESQNNPATDPVLVWLTGGPGCSGLSALLTEWGPFMVNPDGATLTANPYSWNKKASILTLEAPAGVGYSFATDGNIKTGDDQTASENWEALVAFFNQFPQYKTNDFYITGESYGGIYVPTLMQTILDRQNQFHINLKTNWSVPNLRNGFLV
;
A
#
# COMPACT_ATOMS: atom_id res chain seq x y z
N MET A 1 19.78 12.26 -27.34
CA MET A 1 18.48 11.55 -27.34
C MET A 1 18.14 10.94 -25.98
N VAL A 2 19.09 10.39 -25.21
CA VAL A 2 18.82 9.77 -23.89
C VAL A 2 18.31 10.77 -22.84
N ALA A 3 18.95 11.94 -22.70
CA ALA A 3 18.59 12.93 -21.66
C ALA A 3 17.15 13.48 -21.79
N ALA A 4 16.66 13.68 -23.02
CA ALA A 4 15.30 14.17 -23.24
C ALA A 4 14.23 13.15 -22.83
N ALA A 5 14.49 11.85 -23.07
CA ALA A 5 13.61 10.78 -22.65
C ALA A 5 13.58 10.64 -21.12
N THR A 6 14.72 10.81 -20.44
CA THR A 6 14.79 10.79 -18.96
C THR A 6 14.04 11.97 -18.35
N ILE A 7 14.19 13.17 -18.92
CA ILE A 7 13.49 14.38 -18.44
C ILE A 7 11.97 14.25 -18.65
N LEU A 8 11.52 13.76 -19.81
CA LEU A 8 10.08 13.51 -20.04
C LEU A 8 9.52 12.48 -19.05
N LEU A 9 10.26 11.40 -18.77
CA LEU A 9 9.83 10.37 -17.82
C LEU A 9 9.71 10.93 -16.40
N LEU A 10 10.69 11.73 -15.95
CA LEU A 10 10.65 12.39 -14.64
C LEU A 10 9.46 13.36 -14.51
N LEU A 11 9.17 14.13 -15.57
CA LEU A 11 8.03 15.05 -15.61
C LEU A 11 6.68 14.31 -15.58
N ALA A 12 6.54 13.23 -16.35
CA ALA A 12 5.32 12.42 -16.37
C ALA A 12 5.06 11.72 -15.02
N VAL A 13 6.11 11.18 -14.39
CA VAL A 13 6.02 10.58 -13.05
C VAL A 13 5.60 11.64 -12.03
N SER A 14 6.22 12.83 -12.06
CA SER A 14 5.86 13.94 -11.18
C SER A 14 4.40 14.41 -11.33
N GLN A 15 3.87 14.44 -12.56
CA GLN A 15 2.46 14.81 -12.80
C GLN A 15 1.48 13.73 -12.30
N CYS A 16 1.80 12.45 -12.51
CA CYS A 16 0.99 11.33 -12.03
C CYS A 16 0.94 11.27 -10.49
N LEU A 17 2.08 11.46 -9.84
CA LEU A 17 2.19 11.61 -8.37
C LEU A 17 1.33 12.76 -7.84
N SER A 18 1.35 13.91 -8.52
CA SER A 18 0.53 15.07 -8.14
C SER A 18 -0.97 14.81 -8.30
N ALA A 19 -1.39 13.98 -9.25
CA ALA A 19 -2.80 13.68 -9.49
C ALA A 19 -3.38 12.68 -8.46
N ALA A 20 -2.55 11.81 -7.89
CA ALA A 20 -2.95 10.84 -6.87
C ALA A 20 -2.91 11.40 -5.44
N GLN A 21 -2.31 12.58 -5.22
CA GLN A 21 -2.13 13.14 -3.89
C GLN A 21 -3.45 13.63 -3.31
N ILE A 22 -3.80 13.15 -2.12
CA ILE A 22 -4.93 13.64 -1.33
C ILE A 22 -4.48 14.91 -0.60
N THR A 23 -4.84 16.07 -1.11
CA THR A 23 -4.52 17.38 -0.49
C THR A 23 -5.46 17.75 0.64
N SER A 24 -6.68 17.21 0.64
CA SER A 24 -7.69 17.42 1.68
C SER A 24 -8.63 16.22 1.73
N LEU A 25 -8.96 15.78 2.93
CA LEU A 25 -9.93 14.72 3.19
C LEU A 25 -11.11 15.31 4.00
N PRO A 26 -12.37 15.14 3.55
CA PRO A 26 -13.53 15.67 4.28
C PRO A 26 -13.57 15.17 5.73
N GLY A 27 -13.82 16.09 6.67
CA GLY A 27 -13.92 15.76 8.09
C GLY A 27 -12.59 15.42 8.78
N ALA A 28 -11.45 15.44 8.07
CA ALA A 28 -10.14 15.15 8.64
C ALA A 28 -9.48 16.39 9.28
N PRO A 29 -8.70 16.19 10.36
CA PRO A 29 -7.83 17.25 10.88
C PRO A 29 -6.67 17.53 9.92
N ALA A 30 -6.01 18.68 10.10
CA ALA A 30 -4.79 18.99 9.37
C ALA A 30 -3.68 17.97 9.67
N VAL A 31 -2.88 17.64 8.66
CA VAL A 31 -1.80 16.66 8.75
C VAL A 31 -0.45 17.24 8.35
N ASN A 32 0.62 16.64 8.85
CA ASN A 32 2.01 16.99 8.54
C ASN A 32 2.70 15.97 7.60
N PHE A 33 1.95 15.02 7.05
CA PHE A 33 2.43 13.97 6.15
C PHE A 33 1.65 14.00 4.85
N LYS A 34 2.23 13.46 3.77
CA LYS A 34 1.53 13.31 2.50
C LYS A 34 0.80 11.98 2.44
N GLN A 35 -0.26 11.95 1.66
CA GLN A 35 -1.05 10.76 1.42
C GLN A 35 -1.56 10.76 -0.01
N TYR A 36 -1.74 9.56 -0.54
CA TYR A 36 -2.07 9.32 -1.94
C TYR A 36 -3.07 8.17 -2.02
N SER A 37 -3.99 8.24 -2.96
CA SER A 37 -4.93 7.17 -3.26
C SER A 37 -5.10 7.06 -4.77
N GLY A 38 -5.27 5.83 -5.25
CA GLY A 38 -5.40 5.55 -6.66
C GLY A 38 -5.53 4.06 -6.91
N TYR A 39 -5.21 3.65 -8.13
CA TYR A 39 -5.36 2.27 -8.60
C TYR A 39 -4.09 1.76 -9.26
N TYR A 40 -3.79 0.48 -9.02
CA TYR A 40 -2.81 -0.27 -9.80
C TYR A 40 -3.49 -1.29 -10.69
N THR A 41 -3.19 -1.25 -11.98
CA THR A 41 -3.68 -2.23 -12.96
C THR A 41 -2.81 -3.49 -12.91
N VAL A 42 -3.42 -4.63 -12.59
CA VAL A 42 -2.72 -5.91 -12.36
C VAL A 42 -3.36 -7.06 -13.15
N GLY A 43 -2.67 -8.20 -13.16
CA GLY A 43 -3.12 -9.43 -13.80
C GLY A 43 -2.78 -9.48 -15.29
N ALA A 44 -2.82 -10.68 -15.85
CA ALA A 44 -2.41 -10.93 -17.24
C ALA A 44 -3.30 -10.19 -18.26
N THR A 45 -4.60 -10.11 -18.00
CA THR A 45 -5.58 -9.41 -18.85
C THR A 45 -5.65 -7.91 -18.59
N LYS A 46 -4.99 -7.41 -17.53
CA LYS A 46 -5.02 -6.00 -17.10
C LYS A 46 -6.44 -5.47 -16.81
N ASN A 47 -7.34 -6.38 -16.43
CA ASN A 47 -8.71 -6.02 -16.05
C ASN A 47 -8.86 -5.68 -14.57
N HIS A 48 -7.96 -6.15 -13.71
CA HIS A 48 -8.03 -5.91 -12.27
C HIS A 48 -7.41 -4.57 -11.90
N GLN A 49 -8.15 -3.75 -11.16
CA GLN A 49 -7.72 -2.46 -10.62
C GLN A 49 -7.71 -2.54 -9.10
N LEU A 50 -6.52 -2.60 -8.50
CA LEU A 50 -6.38 -2.63 -7.04
C LEU A 50 -6.27 -1.21 -6.50
N HIS A 51 -7.26 -0.80 -5.71
CA HIS A 51 -7.23 0.45 -4.97
C HIS A 51 -6.16 0.39 -3.88
N TYR A 52 -5.47 1.52 -3.70
CA TYR A 52 -4.57 1.71 -2.58
C TYR A 52 -4.80 3.04 -1.88
N TRP A 53 -4.43 3.09 -0.60
CA TRP A 53 -4.19 4.32 0.13
C TRP A 53 -2.81 4.26 0.76
N PHE A 54 -1.91 5.13 0.30
CA PHE A 54 -0.55 5.26 0.81
C PHE A 54 -0.44 6.48 1.73
N VAL A 55 0.06 6.29 2.94
CA VAL A 55 0.32 7.37 3.90
C VAL A 55 1.81 7.42 4.21
N GLU A 56 2.45 8.57 4.03
CA GLU A 56 3.87 8.74 4.35
C GLU A 56 4.11 8.73 5.86
N SER A 57 5.35 8.37 6.26
CA SER A 57 5.78 8.52 7.65
C SER A 57 5.68 9.98 8.10
N GLN A 58 5.17 10.21 9.30
CA GLN A 58 5.14 11.52 9.96
C GLN A 58 6.52 11.96 10.47
N ASN A 59 7.49 11.04 10.56
CA ASN A 59 8.83 11.29 11.08
C ASN A 59 9.82 11.63 9.96
N ASN A 60 10.35 10.64 9.25
CA ASN A 60 11.21 10.88 8.09
C ASN A 60 10.94 9.83 7.00
N PRO A 61 10.04 10.10 6.04
CA PRO A 61 9.69 9.13 5.01
C PRO A 61 10.89 8.73 4.11
N ALA A 62 11.94 9.55 4.02
CA ALA A 62 13.12 9.21 3.22
C ALA A 62 13.97 8.08 3.84
N THR A 63 13.86 7.83 5.14
CA THR A 63 14.67 6.81 5.85
C THR A 63 13.84 5.80 6.63
N ASP A 64 12.62 6.17 7.01
CA ASP A 64 11.71 5.28 7.73
C ASP A 64 11.23 4.14 6.81
N PRO A 65 10.96 2.95 7.37
CA PRO A 65 10.57 1.79 6.58
C PRO A 65 9.25 2.00 5.82
N VAL A 66 9.07 1.19 4.77
CA VAL A 66 7.80 1.06 4.06
C VAL A 66 7.13 -0.26 4.43
N LEU A 67 5.85 -0.20 4.74
CA LEU A 67 5.01 -1.36 5.05
C LEU A 67 3.96 -1.50 3.95
N VAL A 68 3.67 -2.72 3.51
CA VAL A 68 2.38 -3.03 2.89
C VAL A 68 1.48 -3.69 3.93
N TRP A 69 0.22 -3.24 4.00
CA TRP A 69 -0.80 -3.83 4.87
C TRP A 69 -1.84 -4.59 4.06
N LEU A 70 -2.05 -5.86 4.41
CA LEU A 70 -2.98 -6.79 3.77
C LEU A 70 -4.01 -7.32 4.77
N THR A 71 -5.21 -6.76 4.78
CA THR A 71 -6.32 -7.28 5.60
C THR A 71 -6.82 -8.61 5.03
N GLY A 72 -7.20 -9.53 5.92
CA GLY A 72 -7.73 -10.85 5.56
C GLY A 72 -9.21 -10.88 5.18
N GLY A 73 -9.95 -11.78 5.84
CA GLY A 73 -11.34 -12.13 5.49
C GLY A 73 -11.44 -13.61 5.10
N PRO A 74 -11.09 -14.02 3.87
CA PRO A 74 -10.65 -13.20 2.72
C PRO A 74 -11.75 -12.26 2.21
N GLY A 75 -11.35 -11.12 1.62
CA GLY A 75 -12.29 -10.17 1.00
C GLY A 75 -12.64 -8.94 1.85
N CYS A 76 -12.02 -8.75 3.01
CA CYS A 76 -12.21 -7.55 3.82
C CYS A 76 -11.31 -6.40 3.32
N SER A 77 -11.85 -5.18 3.34
CA SER A 77 -11.13 -3.97 2.94
C SER A 77 -9.97 -3.66 3.90
N GLY A 78 -8.83 -3.28 3.33
CA GLY A 78 -7.71 -2.71 4.10
C GLY A 78 -8.04 -1.38 4.78
N LEU A 79 -9.01 -0.63 4.24
CA LEU A 79 -9.37 0.69 4.76
C LEU A 79 -10.11 0.63 6.08
N SER A 80 -10.77 -0.49 6.40
CA SER A 80 -11.35 -0.66 7.73
C SER A 80 -10.24 -0.59 8.78
N ALA A 81 -9.17 -1.39 8.63
CA ALA A 81 -8.05 -1.39 9.55
C ALA A 81 -7.32 -0.03 9.60
N LEU A 82 -7.17 0.62 8.44
CA LEU A 82 -6.60 1.97 8.37
C LEU A 82 -7.44 3.00 9.15
N LEU A 83 -8.77 2.91 9.13
CA LEU A 83 -9.67 3.90 9.75
C LEU A 83 -10.20 3.51 11.14
N THR A 84 -9.95 2.29 11.61
CA THR A 84 -10.45 1.81 12.91
C THR A 84 -9.39 1.20 13.82
N GLU A 85 -8.15 1.02 13.35
CA GLU A 85 -7.11 0.34 14.12
C GLU A 85 -5.82 1.17 14.18
N TRP A 86 -5.03 1.18 13.11
CA TRP A 86 -3.63 1.60 13.16
C TRP A 86 -3.30 2.82 12.27
N GLY A 87 -4.20 3.22 11.37
CA GLY A 87 -3.92 4.33 10.45
C GLY A 87 -3.99 5.71 11.12
N PRO A 88 -3.70 6.79 10.37
CA PRO A 88 -3.54 8.13 10.94
C PRO A 88 -4.84 8.75 11.44
N PHE A 89 -5.98 8.22 11.00
CA PHE A 89 -7.30 8.73 11.30
C PHE A 89 -8.18 7.63 11.88
N MET A 90 -9.08 8.02 12.78
CA MET A 90 -10.15 7.18 13.31
C MET A 90 -11.49 7.76 12.86
N VAL A 91 -12.37 6.93 12.30
CA VAL A 91 -13.74 7.37 11.96
C VAL A 91 -14.55 7.63 13.23
N ASN A 92 -15.21 8.78 13.30
CA ASN A 92 -16.07 9.12 14.43
C ASN A 92 -17.47 8.48 14.28
N PRO A 93 -18.24 8.32 15.38
CA PRO A 93 -19.57 7.71 15.34
C PRO A 93 -20.61 8.41 14.46
N ASP A 94 -20.36 9.66 14.05
CA ASP A 94 -21.20 10.41 13.13
C ASP A 94 -21.08 9.93 11.67
N GLY A 95 -20.09 9.07 11.36
CA GLY A 95 -19.82 8.56 10.03
C GLY A 95 -19.35 9.63 9.03
N ALA A 96 -18.99 10.83 9.50
CA ALA A 96 -18.71 11.99 8.66
C ALA A 96 -17.39 12.69 9.02
N THR A 97 -16.96 12.62 10.28
CA THR A 97 -15.73 13.25 10.75
C THR A 97 -14.68 12.23 11.15
N LEU A 98 -13.41 12.67 11.13
CA LEU A 98 -12.27 11.87 11.51
C LEU A 98 -11.51 12.53 12.66
N THR A 99 -10.95 11.72 13.54
CA THR A 99 -10.04 12.17 14.61
C THR A 99 -8.64 11.63 14.36
N ALA A 100 -7.61 12.42 14.68
CA ALA A 100 -6.22 11.95 14.55
C ALA A 100 -5.96 10.79 15.53
N ASN A 101 -5.32 9.72 15.05
CA ASN A 101 -4.93 8.59 15.88
C ASN A 101 -3.58 8.84 16.57
N PRO A 102 -3.53 9.03 17.91
CA PRO A 102 -2.27 9.26 18.62
C PRO A 102 -1.34 8.05 18.62
N TYR A 103 -1.82 6.87 18.26
CA TYR A 103 -1.04 5.62 18.18
C TYR A 103 -0.82 5.14 16.74
N SER A 104 -1.03 6.02 15.76
CA SER A 104 -0.89 5.62 14.36
C SER A 104 0.49 5.07 14.04
N TRP A 105 0.51 3.99 13.27
CA TRP A 105 1.73 3.37 12.80
C TRP A 105 2.51 4.26 11.83
N ASN A 106 1.83 5.15 11.11
CA ASN A 106 2.52 6.06 10.20
C ASN A 106 3.37 7.10 10.94
N LYS A 107 3.38 7.13 12.28
CA LYS A 107 4.38 7.88 13.05
C LYS A 107 5.82 7.38 12.88
N LYS A 108 6.00 6.15 12.39
CA LYS A 108 7.31 5.47 12.29
C LYS A 108 7.57 4.75 10.96
N ALA A 109 6.62 4.78 10.04
CA ALA A 109 6.72 4.09 8.76
C ALA A 109 5.81 4.74 7.72
N SER A 110 6.15 4.59 6.44
CA SER A 110 5.20 4.87 5.37
C SER A 110 4.42 3.59 5.06
N ILE A 111 3.10 3.66 4.91
CA ILE A 111 2.25 2.47 4.86
C ILE A 111 1.37 2.50 3.62
N LEU A 112 1.51 1.46 2.79
CA LEU A 112 0.68 1.16 1.64
C LEU A 112 -0.42 0.19 2.06
N THR A 113 -1.64 0.70 2.23
CA THR A 113 -2.81 -0.17 2.36
C THR A 113 -3.29 -0.57 0.98
N LEU A 114 -3.27 -1.86 0.68
CA LEU A 114 -3.73 -2.40 -0.59
C LEU A 114 -5.06 -3.13 -0.37
N GLU A 115 -6.09 -2.75 -1.12
CA GLU A 115 -7.35 -3.50 -1.13
C GLU A 115 -7.25 -4.61 -2.17
N ALA A 116 -7.00 -5.84 -1.71
CA ALA A 116 -6.83 -6.99 -2.58
C ALA A 116 -7.59 -8.20 -2.02
N PRO A 117 -8.05 -9.12 -2.88
CA PRO A 117 -7.98 -9.10 -4.35
C PRO A 117 -8.99 -8.14 -5.03
N ALA A 118 -9.05 -8.13 -6.36
CA ALA A 118 -10.07 -7.37 -7.10
C ALA A 118 -11.50 -7.75 -6.64
N GLY A 119 -12.37 -6.74 -6.47
CA GLY A 119 -13.69 -6.90 -5.86
C GLY A 119 -13.74 -6.55 -4.36
N VAL A 120 -12.59 -6.30 -3.71
CA VAL A 120 -12.52 -5.85 -2.31
C VAL A 120 -12.56 -4.34 -2.21
N GLY A 121 -13.49 -3.80 -1.41
CA GLY A 121 -13.56 -2.36 -1.14
C GLY A 121 -13.77 -1.55 -2.41
N TYR A 122 -12.81 -0.68 -2.73
CA TYR A 122 -12.84 0.10 -3.97
C TYR A 122 -12.16 -0.58 -5.16
N SER A 123 -11.49 -1.73 -4.96
CA SER A 123 -10.87 -2.50 -6.02
C SER A 123 -11.90 -3.22 -6.88
N PHE A 124 -11.69 -3.27 -8.20
CA PHE A 124 -12.67 -3.81 -9.13
C PHE A 124 -12.02 -4.51 -10.33
N ALA A 125 -12.82 -5.29 -11.07
CA ALA A 125 -12.46 -5.88 -12.34
C ALA A 125 -13.29 -5.22 -13.46
N THR A 126 -12.64 -4.74 -14.52
CA THR A 126 -13.30 -4.05 -15.64
C THR A 126 -14.20 -4.97 -16.47
N ASP A 127 -13.96 -6.27 -16.44
CA ASP A 127 -14.76 -7.32 -17.10
C ASP A 127 -15.74 -8.01 -16.12
N GLY A 128 -15.78 -7.58 -14.86
CA GLY A 128 -16.60 -8.16 -13.80
C GLY A 128 -16.12 -9.51 -13.26
N ASN A 129 -14.99 -10.05 -13.75
CA ASN A 129 -14.47 -11.32 -13.26
C ASN A 129 -13.61 -11.11 -12.01
N ILE A 130 -14.16 -11.45 -10.84
CA ILE A 130 -13.45 -11.35 -9.54
C ILE A 130 -13.04 -12.72 -8.99
N LYS A 131 -13.16 -13.79 -9.78
CA LYS A 131 -12.78 -15.13 -9.33
C LYS A 131 -11.26 -15.21 -9.20
N THR A 132 -10.78 -15.61 -8.03
CA THR A 132 -9.34 -15.64 -7.72
C THR A 132 -9.00 -16.78 -6.74
N GLY A 133 -7.72 -16.90 -6.41
CA GLY A 133 -7.15 -17.78 -5.38
C GLY A 133 -5.85 -17.18 -4.84
N ASP A 134 -5.20 -17.88 -3.91
CA ASP A 134 -4.04 -17.36 -3.18
C ASP A 134 -2.85 -17.05 -4.11
N ASP A 135 -2.53 -17.94 -5.05
CA ASP A 135 -1.42 -17.76 -6.01
C ASP A 135 -1.65 -16.55 -6.93
N GLN A 136 -2.88 -16.40 -7.43
CA GLN A 136 -3.23 -15.25 -8.26
C GLN A 136 -3.17 -13.96 -7.47
N THR A 137 -3.70 -13.96 -6.24
CA THR A 137 -3.68 -12.80 -5.34
C THR A 137 -2.25 -12.40 -5.00
N ALA A 138 -1.36 -13.36 -4.70
CA ALA A 138 0.05 -13.09 -4.43
C ALA A 138 0.77 -12.51 -5.66
N SER A 139 0.52 -13.06 -6.85
CA SER A 139 1.11 -12.56 -8.09
C SER A 139 0.62 -11.14 -8.42
N GLU A 140 -0.67 -10.86 -8.26
CA GLU A 140 -1.25 -9.54 -8.51
C GLU A 140 -0.82 -8.50 -7.47
N ASN A 141 -0.69 -8.89 -6.20
CA ASN A 141 -0.11 -8.04 -5.17
C ASN A 141 1.36 -7.71 -5.46
N TRP A 142 2.15 -8.65 -5.99
CA TRP A 142 3.50 -8.37 -6.45
C TRP A 142 3.51 -7.35 -7.61
N GLU A 143 2.62 -7.49 -8.60
CA GLU A 143 2.49 -6.50 -9.68
C GLU A 143 2.12 -5.11 -9.14
N ALA A 144 1.23 -5.03 -8.16
CA ALA A 144 0.89 -3.77 -7.49
C ALA A 144 2.09 -3.17 -6.74
N LEU A 145 2.93 -3.97 -6.08
CA LEU A 145 4.15 -3.49 -5.43
C LEU A 145 5.17 -2.97 -6.45
N VAL A 146 5.35 -3.66 -7.59
CA VAL A 146 6.21 -3.17 -8.67
C VAL A 146 5.69 -1.83 -9.20
N ALA A 147 4.38 -1.69 -9.41
CA ALA A 147 3.76 -0.44 -9.83
C ALA A 147 3.97 0.67 -8.78
N PHE A 148 3.76 0.37 -7.50
CA PHE A 148 4.01 1.29 -6.38
C PHE A 148 5.45 1.78 -6.36
N PHE A 149 6.45 0.89 -6.38
CA PHE A 149 7.85 1.30 -6.34
C PHE A 149 8.30 2.02 -7.62
N ASN A 150 7.64 1.81 -8.76
CA ASN A 150 7.87 2.61 -9.96
C ASN A 150 7.22 4.00 -9.87
N GLN A 151 6.05 4.11 -9.23
CA GLN A 151 5.40 5.40 -8.98
C GLN A 151 6.16 6.21 -7.91
N PHE A 152 6.69 5.55 -6.89
CA PHE A 152 7.41 6.18 -5.78
C PHE A 152 8.86 5.64 -5.69
N PRO A 153 9.72 5.92 -6.67
CA PRO A 153 11.07 5.36 -6.75
C PRO A 153 11.96 5.74 -5.56
N GLN A 154 11.66 6.84 -4.87
CA GLN A 154 12.37 7.26 -3.66
C GLN A 154 12.29 6.24 -2.52
N TYR A 155 11.31 5.34 -2.51
CA TYR A 155 11.16 4.33 -1.47
C TYR A 155 11.86 2.99 -1.79
N LYS A 156 12.47 2.83 -2.96
CA LYS A 156 13.10 1.56 -3.36
C LYS A 156 14.24 1.12 -2.43
N THR A 157 14.89 2.08 -1.79
CA THR A 157 16.00 1.83 -0.86
C THR A 157 15.57 1.67 0.59
N ASN A 158 14.33 2.02 0.93
CA ASN A 158 13.82 1.88 2.29
C ASN A 158 13.68 0.41 2.64
N ASP A 159 13.81 0.09 3.92
CA ASP A 159 13.49 -1.25 4.42
C ASP A 159 12.00 -1.53 4.18
N PHE A 160 11.70 -2.64 3.51
CA PHE A 160 10.33 -3.01 3.16
C PHE A 160 9.87 -4.22 3.96
N TYR A 161 8.65 -4.14 4.49
CA TYR A 161 8.01 -5.16 5.30
C TYR A 161 6.60 -5.46 4.79
N ILE A 162 6.19 -6.72 4.89
CA ILE A 162 4.84 -7.18 4.57
C ILE A 162 4.12 -7.42 5.88
N THR A 163 2.93 -6.85 6.02
CA THR A 163 2.10 -6.94 7.24
C THR A 163 0.67 -7.26 6.87
N GLY A 164 -0.08 -7.86 7.79
CA GLY A 164 -1.47 -8.20 7.54
C GLY A 164 -2.11 -8.92 8.70
N GLU A 165 -3.42 -9.11 8.65
CA GLU A 165 -4.20 -9.68 9.75
C GLU A 165 -5.17 -10.75 9.25
N SER A 166 -5.51 -11.71 10.12
CA SER A 166 -6.51 -12.75 9.84
C SER A 166 -6.08 -13.61 8.65
N TYR A 167 -6.86 -13.73 7.58
CA TYR A 167 -6.44 -14.36 6.33
C TYR A 167 -5.24 -13.67 5.66
N GLY A 168 -4.85 -12.48 6.12
CA GLY A 168 -3.54 -11.89 5.87
C GLY A 168 -2.38 -12.83 6.25
N GLY A 169 -2.58 -13.78 7.16
CA GLY A 169 -1.63 -14.85 7.44
C GLY A 169 -1.41 -15.86 6.30
N ILE A 170 -2.24 -15.85 5.26
CA ILE A 170 -1.99 -16.52 3.98
C ILE A 170 -1.38 -15.54 2.98
N TYR A 171 -1.91 -14.32 2.89
CA TYR A 171 -1.43 -13.31 1.93
C TYR A 171 0.02 -12.88 2.17
N VAL A 172 0.42 -12.70 3.43
CA VAL A 172 1.76 -12.27 3.82
C VAL A 172 2.82 -13.30 3.36
N PRO A 173 2.77 -14.58 3.76
CA PRO A 173 3.80 -15.55 3.35
C PRO A 173 3.77 -15.87 1.85
N THR A 174 2.60 -15.91 1.20
CA THR A 174 2.52 -16.17 -0.25
C THR A 174 3.10 -15.02 -1.07
N LEU A 175 2.86 -13.76 -0.66
CA LEU A 175 3.48 -12.59 -1.27
C LEU A 175 4.99 -12.53 -0.98
N MET A 176 5.41 -12.85 0.26
CA MET A 176 6.83 -12.96 0.63
C MET A 176 7.56 -13.92 -0.31
N GLN A 177 7.02 -15.13 -0.48
CA GLN A 177 7.59 -16.13 -1.38
C GLN A 177 7.64 -15.63 -2.83
N THR A 178 6.55 -15.02 -3.31
CA THR A 178 6.48 -14.43 -4.66
C THR A 178 7.54 -13.36 -4.88
N ILE A 179 7.79 -12.49 -3.89
CA ILE A 179 8.85 -11.47 -3.98
C ILE A 179 10.22 -12.14 -4.02
N LEU A 180 10.50 -13.10 -3.13
CA LEU A 180 11.78 -13.82 -3.10
C LEU A 180 12.09 -14.48 -4.45
N ASP A 181 11.10 -15.16 -5.04
CA ASP A 181 11.26 -15.83 -6.34
C ASP A 181 11.47 -14.85 -7.51
N ARG A 182 10.98 -13.61 -7.37
CA ARG A 182 11.00 -12.59 -8.43
C ARG A 182 12.01 -11.45 -8.17
N GLN A 183 12.91 -11.59 -7.19
CA GLN A 183 13.96 -10.60 -6.90
C GLN A 183 14.81 -10.25 -8.13
N ASN A 184 15.07 -11.23 -9.01
CA ASN A 184 15.82 -11.02 -10.25
C ASN A 184 15.05 -10.24 -11.33
N GLN A 185 13.71 -10.13 -11.20
CA GLN A 185 12.86 -9.36 -12.12
C GLN A 185 12.67 -7.93 -11.63
N PHE A 186 12.46 -7.76 -10.32
CA PHE A 186 12.36 -6.46 -9.68
C PHE A 186 12.84 -6.56 -8.23
N HIS A 187 13.90 -5.82 -7.91
CA HIS A 187 14.48 -5.85 -6.58
C HIS A 187 13.63 -5.03 -5.59
N ILE A 188 13.20 -5.67 -4.50
CA ILE A 188 12.56 -5.03 -3.35
C ILE A 188 13.44 -5.29 -2.13
N ASN A 189 13.78 -4.24 -1.37
CA ASN A 189 14.59 -4.31 -0.14
C ASN A 189 13.78 -4.92 1.03
N LEU A 190 13.32 -6.15 0.83
CA LEU A 190 12.50 -6.92 1.75
C LEU A 190 13.30 -7.36 2.98
N LYS A 191 12.75 -7.11 4.17
CA LYS A 191 13.34 -7.50 5.45
C LYS A 191 12.50 -8.57 6.14
N THR A 192 13.17 -9.55 6.73
CA THR A 192 12.54 -10.61 7.55
C THR A 192 12.74 -10.38 9.05
N ASN A 193 13.72 -9.56 9.42
CA ASN A 193 13.97 -9.16 10.81
C ASN A 193 13.23 -7.85 11.11
N TRP A 194 12.19 -7.93 11.95
CA TRP A 194 11.44 -6.75 12.36
C TRP A 194 12.30 -5.78 13.17
N SER A 195 12.46 -4.56 12.67
CA SER A 195 13.28 -3.52 13.30
C SER A 195 12.48 -2.31 13.78
N VAL A 196 11.16 -2.24 13.51
CA VAL A 196 10.34 -1.05 13.81
C VAL A 196 9.86 -1.05 15.26
N PRO A 197 10.40 -0.19 16.15
CA PRO A 197 10.06 -0.24 17.57
C PRO A 197 8.59 0.12 17.82
N ASN A 198 7.96 -0.52 18.81
CA ASN A 198 6.61 -0.20 19.31
C ASN A 198 5.44 -0.40 18.33
N LEU A 199 5.67 -1.00 17.16
CA LEU A 199 4.60 -1.48 16.26
C LEU A 199 4.29 -2.98 16.43
N ARG A 200 4.82 -3.60 17.49
CA ARG A 200 4.85 -5.06 17.72
C ARG A 200 3.49 -5.75 17.96
N ASN A 201 2.37 -5.04 17.88
CA ASN A 201 1.04 -5.60 18.20
C ASN A 201 0.09 -5.74 17.00
N GLY A 202 0.51 -5.46 15.76
CA GLY A 202 -0.30 -5.84 14.59
C GLY A 202 0.40 -6.98 13.87
N PHE A 203 -0.15 -8.17 14.09
CA PHE A 203 0.05 -9.41 13.37
C PHE A 203 1.14 -9.38 12.28
N LEU A 204 2.33 -9.81 12.68
CA LEU A 204 3.33 -10.37 11.78
C LEU A 204 3.09 -11.88 11.81
N VAL A 205 2.83 -12.49 10.66
CA VAL A 205 2.94 -13.96 10.54
C VAL A 205 4.37 -14.28 10.15
#